data_AF-A0A4Y1ZV01-F1
#
_entry.id   AF-A0A4Y1ZV01-F1
#
_cell.length_a   1.000
_cell.length_b   1.000
_cell.length_c   1.000
_cell.angle_alpha   90.00
_cell.angle_beta   90.00
_cell.angle_gamma   90.00
#
_symmetry.space_group_name_H-M   'P 1'
#
loop_
_entity.id
_entity.type
_entity.pdbx_description
1 polymer ?
#
loop_
_entity_poly.entity_id
_entity_poly.type
_entity_poly.pdbx_seq_one_letter_code
_entity_poly.pdbx_strand_id
1 'polypeptide(L)'
;MIPLYAIFGLLGILMVFLRYSLWRRNYSQLMPGKRPWFFNIFGDLIEIWTAKSVPLGIMELLRKRAELFQKEKIFCIWAAYIPFVFFVRADVVK
;
A
#
# COMPACT_ATOMS: atom_id res chain seq x y z
N MET A 1 23.07 -3.81 -30.49
CA MET A 1 21.85 -3.00 -30.80
C MET A 1 20.71 -3.54 -29.96
N ILE A 2 20.08 -2.71 -29.12
CA ILE A 2 18.85 -3.09 -28.43
C ILE A 2 17.74 -3.11 -29.49
N PRO A 3 16.98 -4.19 -29.63
CA PRO A 3 15.94 -4.27 -30.65
C PRO A 3 14.80 -3.30 -30.33
N LEU A 4 14.24 -2.68 -31.37
CA LEU A 4 13.22 -1.64 -31.26
C LEU A 4 11.97 -2.11 -30.49
N TYR A 5 11.59 -3.39 -30.63
CA TYR A 5 10.47 -3.97 -29.88
C TYR A 5 10.71 -4.01 -28.36
N ALA A 6 11.96 -4.17 -27.92
CA ALA A 6 12.29 -4.16 -26.49
C ALA A 6 12.16 -2.76 -25.89
N ILE A 7 12.48 -1.72 -26.69
CA ILE A 7 12.30 -0.33 -26.30
C ILE A 7 10.80 -0.01 -26.14
N PHE A 8 9.97 -0.39 -27.12
CA PHE A 8 8.52 -0.21 -27.03
C PHE A 8 7.89 -1.01 -25.88
N GLY A 9 8.36 -2.23 -25.63
CA GLY A 9 7.92 -3.05 -24.49
C GLY A 9 8.21 -2.37 -23.15
N LEU A 10 9.43 -1.84 -22.96
CA LEU A 10 9.82 -1.10 -21.75
C LEU A 10 8.98 0.17 -21.56
N LEU A 11 8.76 0.94 -22.62
CA LEU A 11 7.91 2.13 -22.56
C LEU A 11 6.47 1.80 -22.16
N GLY A 12 5.91 0.71 -22.70
CA GLY A 12 4.57 0.24 -22.34
C GLY A 12 4.48 -0.11 -20.85
N ILE A 13 5.43 -0.89 -20.33
CA ILE A 13 5.48 -1.26 -18.91
C ILE A 13 5.61 0.00 -18.04
N LEU A 14 6.47 0.94 -18.43
CA LEU A 14 6.66 2.20 -17.71
C LEU A 14 5.38 3.05 -17.68
N MET A 15 4.66 3.16 -18.80
CA MET A 15 3.39 3.89 -18.84
C MET A 15 2.34 3.27 -17.91
N VAL A 16 2.23 1.94 -17.90
CA VAL A 16 1.32 1.21 -17.01
C VAL A 16 1.69 1.47 -15.55
N PHE A 17 2.98 1.36 -15.21
CA PHE A 17 3.48 1.67 -13.87
C PHE A 17 3.17 3.10 -13.45
N LEU A 18 3.44 4.09 -14.31
CA LEU A 18 3.16 5.51 -14.02
C LEU A 18 1.67 5.74 -13.79
N ARG A 19 0.80 5.15 -14.62
CA ARG A 19 -0.65 5.25 -14.48
C ARG A 19 -1.12 4.72 -13.12
N TYR A 20 -0.70 3.52 -12.73
CA TYR A 20 -1.08 2.95 -11.43
C TYR A 20 -0.50 3.72 -10.24
N SER A 21 0.73 4.22 -10.35
CA SER A 21 1.37 5.03 -9.31
C SER A 21 0.70 6.38 -9.12
N LEU A 22 0.29 7.04 -10.21
CA LEU A 22 -0.51 8.28 -10.16
C LEU A 22 -1.89 8.03 -9.56
N TRP A 23 -2.58 6.98 -10.02
CA TRP A 23 -3.87 6.57 -9.49
C TRP A 23 -3.78 6.34 -7.98
N ARG A 24 -2.88 5.47 -7.52
CA ARG A 24 -2.68 5.19 -6.09
C ARG A 24 -2.41 6.46 -5.28
N ARG A 25 -1.58 7.38 -5.79
CA ARG A 25 -1.28 8.65 -5.11
C ARG A 25 -2.53 9.50 -4.90
N ASN A 26 -3.42 9.58 -5.90
CA ASN A 26 -4.65 10.35 -5.79
C ASN A 26 -5.63 9.71 -4.81
N TYR A 27 -5.85 8.40 -4.91
CA TYR A 27 -6.80 7.69 -4.04
C TYR A 27 -6.30 7.56 -2.59
N SER A 28 -4.98 7.51 -2.37
CA SER A 28 -4.41 7.48 -1.01
C SER A 28 -4.69 8.74 -0.18
N GLN A 29 -5.16 9.83 -0.81
CA GLN A 29 -5.55 11.05 -0.11
C GLN A 29 -7.01 11.00 0.37
N LEU A 30 -7.83 10.09 -0.16
CA LEU A 30 -9.26 10.02 0.13
C LEU A 30 -9.57 9.29 1.44
N MET A 31 -8.61 8.56 2.01
CA MET A 31 -8.79 7.79 3.23
C MET A 31 -7.62 8.02 4.20
N PRO A 32 -7.89 8.02 5.52
CA PRO A 32 -6.84 8.01 6.54
C PRO A 32 -5.96 6.77 6.35
N GLY A 33 -4.66 6.98 6.21
CA GLY A 33 -3.70 5.93 5.88
C GLY A 33 -2.31 6.50 5.65
N LYS A 34 -1.29 5.64 5.63
CA LYS A 34 0.05 6.07 5.23
C LYS A 34 0.06 6.31 3.72
N ARG A 35 0.52 7.49 3.31
CA ARG A 35 0.66 7.80 1.88
C ARG A 35 1.81 6.96 1.29
N PRO A 36 1.54 6.07 0.33
CA PRO A 36 2.59 5.29 -0.30
C PRO A 36 3.45 6.22 -1.19
N TRP A 37 4.76 6.01 -1.15
CA TRP A 37 5.68 6.75 -2.02
C TRP A 37 5.48 6.36 -3.48
N PHE A 38 5.73 7.28 -4.41
CA PHE A 38 5.42 7.09 -5.84
C PHE A 38 6.12 5.86 -6.43
N PHE A 39 7.41 5.67 -6.10
CA PHE A 39 8.21 4.55 -6.59
C PHE A 39 8.14 3.29 -5.73
N ASN A 40 7.37 3.31 -4.64
CA ASN A 40 7.24 2.14 -3.78
C ASN A 40 6.22 1.16 -4.36
N ILE A 41 6.67 0.17 -5.15
CA ILE A 41 5.80 -0.84 -5.75
C ILE A 41 5.06 -1.66 -4.70
N PHE A 42 5.71 -1.99 -3.58
CA PHE A 42 5.19 -2.92 -2.57
C PHE A 42 4.27 -2.25 -1.54
N GLY A 43 4.23 -0.92 -1.49
CA GLY A 43 3.39 -0.18 -0.56
C GLY A 43 3.81 -0.45 0.90
N ASP A 44 2.83 -0.74 1.75
CA ASP A 44 3.02 -1.04 3.17
C ASP A 44 3.62 -2.44 3.41
N LEU A 45 3.62 -3.32 2.41
CA LEU A 45 4.18 -4.69 2.55
C LEU A 45 5.69 -4.69 2.80
N ILE A 46 6.40 -3.60 2.46
CA ILE A 46 7.82 -3.44 2.80
C ILE A 46 8.05 -3.58 4.31
N GLU A 47 7.10 -3.15 5.14
CA GLU A 47 7.22 -3.24 6.60
C GLU A 47 7.12 -4.69 7.10
N ILE A 48 6.56 -5.60 6.30
CA ILE A 48 6.43 -7.03 6.61
C ILE A 48 7.69 -7.80 6.17
N TRP A 49 8.45 -7.28 5.20
CA TRP A 49 9.64 -7.96 4.67
C TRP A 49 10.72 -8.21 5.73
N THR A 50 10.82 -7.33 6.73
CA THR A 50 11.79 -7.46 7.83
C THR A 50 11.26 -8.29 9.00
N ALA A 51 10.02 -8.78 8.95
CA ALA A 51 9.42 -9.54 10.03
C ALA A 51 9.94 -10.98 10.08
N LYS A 52 10.14 -11.49 11.29
CA LYS A 52 10.56 -12.88 11.55
C LYS A 52 9.55 -13.92 11.02
N SER A 53 8.28 -13.53 10.93
CA SER A 53 7.24 -14.31 10.25
C SER A 53 6.20 -13.38 9.62
N VAL A 54 5.64 -13.80 8.48
CA VAL A 54 4.64 -13.02 7.74
C VAL A 54 3.37 -12.76 8.57
N PRO A 55 2.76 -13.74 9.26
CA PRO A 55 1.55 -13.49 10.04
C PRO A 55 1.77 -12.49 11.18
N LEU A 56 2.90 -12.59 11.91
CA LEU A 56 3.23 -11.63 12.96
C LEU A 56 3.49 -10.23 12.38
N GLY A 57 4.16 -10.13 11.24
CA GLY A 57 4.40 -8.85 10.56
C GLY A 57 3.12 -8.15 10.14
N ILE A 58 2.14 -8.91 9.61
CA ILE A 58 0.82 -8.38 9.25
C ILE A 58 0.09 -7.85 10.49
N MET A 59 0.06 -8.62 11.59
CA MET A 59 -0.60 -8.21 12.82
C MET A 59 0.06 -6.98 13.45
N GLU A 60 1.40 -6.92 13.43
CA GLU A 60 2.16 -5.77 13.91
C GLU A 60 1.87 -4.52 13.07
N LEU A 61 1.80 -4.66 11.75
CA LEU A 61 1.43 -3.57 10.83
C LEU A 61 0.01 -3.07 11.12
N LEU A 62 -0.96 -3.98 11.27
CA LEU A 62 -2.35 -3.64 11.58
C LEU A 62 -2.47 -2.95 12.93
N ARG A 63 -1.77 -3.45 13.97
CA ARG A 63 -1.72 -2.83 15.30
C ARG A 63 -1.20 -1.39 15.23
N LYS A 64 -0.06 -1.17 14.57
CA LYS A 64 0.52 0.18 14.41
C LYS A 64 -0.41 1.12 13.66
N ARG A 65 -1.12 0.65 12.64
CA ARG A 65 -2.08 1.46 11.88
C ARG A 65 -3.34 1.76 12.69
N ALA A 66 -3.84 0.79 13.46
CA ALA A 66 -4.97 0.97 14.35
C ALA A 66 -4.67 1.97 15.47
N GLU A 67 -3.47 1.94 16.05
CA GLU A 67 -3.02 2.93 17.03
C GLU A 67 -2.88 4.33 16.40
N LEU A 68 -2.31 4.42 15.19
CA LEU A 68 -2.11 5.70 14.50
C LEU A 68 -3.41 6.38 14.07
N PHE A 69 -4.41 5.60 13.67
CA PHE A 69 -5.72 6.08 13.19
C PHE A 69 -6.87 5.71 14.14
N GLN A 70 -6.56 5.61 15.45
CA GLN A 70 -7.52 5.22 16.48
C GLN A 70 -8.73 6.17 16.54
N LYS A 71 -8.51 7.45 16.22
CA LYS A 71 -9.56 8.48 16.22
C LYS A 71 -10.55 8.29 15.09
N GLU A 72 -10.06 7.96 13.90
CA GLU A 72 -10.86 7.80 12.68
C GLU A 72 -11.60 6.45 12.66
N LYS A 73 -11.13 5.44 13.41
CA LYS A 73 -11.68 4.06 13.47
C LYS A 73 -11.72 3.33 12.12
N ILE A 74 -11.20 3.95 11.07
CA ILE A 74 -11.05 3.44 9.71
C ILE A 74 -9.65 3.81 9.24
N PHE A 75 -8.97 2.90 8.55
CA PHE A 75 -7.73 3.24 7.86
C PHE A 75 -7.51 2.37 6.62
N CYS A 76 -6.69 2.88 5.70
CA CYS A 76 -6.30 2.19 4.48
C CYS A 76 -4.82 1.73 4.56
N ILE A 77 -4.59 0.49 4.16
CA ILE A 77 -3.27 -0.12 3.94
C ILE A 77 -3.13 -0.42 2.45
N TRP A 78 -2.02 -0.03 1.85
CA TRP A 78 -1.73 -0.33 0.45
C TRP A 78 -0.84 -1.57 0.34
N ALA A 79 -1.42 -2.69 -0.07
CA ALA A 79 -0.66 -3.86 -0.44
C ALA A 79 -0.30 -3.74 -1.93
N ALA A 80 0.92 -3.29 -2.20
CA ALA A 80 1.33 -2.82 -3.52
C ALA A 80 0.41 -1.72 -4.09
N TYR A 81 -0.35 -2.03 -5.15
CA TYR A 81 -1.32 -1.12 -5.77
C TYR A 81 -2.77 -1.40 -5.35
N ILE A 82 -3.00 -2.32 -4.43
CA ILE A 82 -4.33 -2.71 -3.98
C ILE A 82 -4.61 -2.03 -2.62
N PRO A 83 -5.69 -1.23 -2.51
CA PRO A 83 -6.09 -0.64 -1.24
C PRO A 83 -6.88 -1.65 -0.41
N PHE A 84 -6.47 -1.85 0.83
CA PHE A 84 -7.21 -2.61 1.85
C PHE A 84 -7.72 -1.65 2.91
N VAL A 85 -9.04 -1.57 3.04
CA VAL A 85 -9.70 -0.71 4.03
C VAL A 85 -10.06 -1.54 5.24
N PHE A 86 -9.58 -1.12 6.40
CA PHE A 86 -9.84 -1.76 7.68
C PHE A 86 -10.71 -0.86 8.54
N PHE A 87 -11.67 -1.47 9.21
CA PHE A 87 -12.53 -0.83 10.20
C PHE A 87 -12.23 -1.45 11.56
N VAL A 88 -11.84 -0.63 12.52
CA VAL A 88 -11.59 -1.08 13.89
C VAL A 88 -12.74 -0.63 14.75
N ARG A 89 -13.65 -1.57 15.06
CA ARG A 89 -14.75 -1.33 15.98
C ARG A 89 -14.31 -1.70 17.40
N ALA A 90 -13.89 -0.70 18.17
CA ALA A 90 -13.47 -0.88 19.56
C ALA A 90 -14.66 -1.15 20.53
N ASP A 91 -15.91 -1.05 20.08
CA ASP A 91 -17.10 -1.18 20.94
C ASP A 91 -17.52 -2.63 21.26
N VAL A 92 -16.65 -3.63 21.02
CA VAL A 92 -17.02 -5.07 21.13
C VAL A 92 -16.40 -5.77 22.35
N VAL A 93 -15.55 -5.11 23.14
CA VAL A 93 -15.07 -5.69 24.41
C VAL A 93 -15.52 -4.81 25.57
N LYS A 94 -16.72 -5.13 26.08
CA LYS A 94 -17.16 -4.80 27.44
C LYS A 94 -17.17 -6.07 28.26
#